data_AF-A0A7D7ZFR6-F1
#
_entry.id   AF-A0A7D7ZFR6-F1
#
_cell.length_a   1.000
_cell.length_b   1.000
_cell.length_c   1.000
_cell.angle_alpha   90.00
_cell.angle_beta   90.00
_cell.angle_gamma   90.00
#
_symmetry.space_group_name_H-M   'P 1'
#
loop_
_entity.id
_entity.type
_entity.pdbx_description
1 polymer ?
#
loop_
_entity_poly.entity_id
_entity_poly.type
_entity_poly.pdbx_seq_one_letter_code
_entity_poly.pdbx_strand_id
1 'polypeptide(L)' 'MPKIETFDAVGFWKNAYAHQRGKLLKKVNVPEDQIIALVNKKYMEIPAALRYEIETSGIGKKDLQ' A
#
# COMPACT_ATOMS: atom_id res chain seq x y z
N MET A 1 11.23 11.78 -20.07
CA MET A 1 11.07 11.19 -18.72
C MET A 1 9.75 10.45 -18.69
N PRO A 2 9.70 9.16 -18.32
CA PRO A 2 8.42 8.49 -18.11
C PRO A 2 7.68 9.29 -17.03
N LYS A 3 6.39 9.59 -17.25
CA LYS A 3 5.54 10.08 -16.15
C LYS A 3 5.52 8.96 -15.11
N ILE A 4 6.22 9.14 -14.00
CA ILE A 4 6.10 8.24 -12.86
C ILE A 4 4.68 8.45 -12.35
N GLU A 5 3.77 7.55 -12.73
CA GLU A 5 2.41 7.56 -12.19
C GLU A 5 2.50 7.22 -10.71
N THR A 6 2.07 8.15 -9.86
CA THR A 6 1.91 7.91 -8.42
C THR A 6 0.83 6.86 -8.21
N PHE A 7 1.12 5.88 -7.36
CA PHE A 7 0.17 4.80 -7.07
C PHE A 7 -1.03 5.37 -6.31
N ASP A 8 -2.25 5.21 -6.85
CA ASP A 8 -3.51 5.57 -6.18
C ASP A 8 -3.79 4.63 -4.99
N ALA A 9 -3.07 4.89 -3.90
CA ALA A 9 -3.09 4.08 -2.70
C ALA A 9 -4.41 4.17 -1.95
N VAL A 10 -5.02 5.37 -1.92
CA VAL A 10 -6.33 5.60 -1.27
C VAL A 10 -7.43 4.82 -2.00
N GLY A 11 -7.50 4.95 -3.33
CA GLY A 11 -8.48 4.25 -4.15
C GLY A 11 -8.24 2.74 -4.15
N PHE A 12 -6.99 2.28 -4.17
CA PHE A 12 -6.66 0.87 -3.95
C PHE A 12 -7.16 0.39 -2.59
N TRP A 13 -6.80 1.07 -1.49
CA TRP A 13 -7.13 0.62 -0.14
C TRP A 13 -8.63 0.46 0.09
N LYS A 14 -9.43 1.40 -0.44
CA LYS A 14 -10.90 1.38 -0.36
C LYS A 14 -11.50 0.11 -0.99
N ASN A 15 -10.92 -0.38 -2.07
CA ASN A 15 -11.46 -1.49 -2.87
C ASN A 15 -10.73 -2.83 -2.64
N ALA A 16 -9.55 -2.80 -2.01
CA ALA A 16 -8.71 -3.97 -1.80
C ALA A 16 -9.16 -4.81 -0.59
N TYR A 17 -9.09 -6.12 -0.73
CA TYR A 17 -9.22 -7.06 0.39
C TYR A 17 -7.99 -7.00 1.32
N ALA A 18 -8.14 -7.52 2.54
CA ALA A 18 -7.06 -7.57 3.52
C ALA A 18 -5.79 -8.24 2.97
N HIS A 19 -5.91 -9.35 2.25
CA HIS A 19 -4.73 -10.02 1.67
C HIS A 19 -4.00 -9.16 0.62
N GLN A 20 -4.73 -8.34 -0.16
CA GLN A 20 -4.13 -7.45 -1.17
C GLN A 20 -3.43 -6.25 -0.51
N ARG A 21 -4.06 -5.67 0.53
CA ARG A 21 -3.43 -4.64 1.37
C ARG A 21 -2.17 -5.19 2.05
N GLY A 22 -2.21 -6.44 2.52
CA GLY A 22 -1.05 -7.14 3.07
C GLY A 22 0.07 -7.33 2.05
N LYS A 23 -0.25 -7.78 0.83
CA LYS A 23 0.73 -7.86 -0.28
C LYS A 23 1.40 -6.51 -0.56
N LEU A 24 0.63 -5.42 -0.56
CA LEU A 24 1.15 -4.07 -0.75
C LEU A 24 2.15 -3.70 0.35
N LEU A 25 1.75 -3.89 1.61
CA LEU A 25 2.62 -3.58 2.75
C LEU A 25 3.91 -4.42 2.74
N LYS A 26 3.86 -5.70 2.34
CA LYS A 26 5.06 -6.53 2.16
C LYS A 26 5.99 -5.98 1.07
N LYS A 27 5.42 -5.48 -0.03
CA LYS A 27 6.20 -4.93 -1.16
C LYS A 27 6.94 -3.64 -0.79
N VAL A 28 6.43 -2.88 0.18
CA VAL A 28 7.12 -1.73 0.79
C VAL A 28 7.82 -2.10 2.11
N ASN A 29 8.27 -3.36 2.22
CA ASN A 29 9.12 -3.86 3.30
C ASN A 29 8.56 -3.73 4.73
N VAL A 30 7.24 -3.66 4.89
CA VAL A 30 6.63 -3.66 6.23
C VAL A 30 6.74 -5.06 6.85
N PRO A 31 7.22 -5.18 8.10
CA PRO A 31 7.30 -6.46 8.81
C PRO A 31 5.94 -7.16 8.98
N GLU A 32 5.92 -8.49 8.90
CA GLU A 32 4.69 -9.31 8.90
C GLU A 32 3.82 -9.09 10.16
N ASP A 33 4.45 -8.92 11.32
CA ASP A 33 3.79 -8.60 12.59
C ASP A 33 3.08 -7.24 12.57
N GLN A 34 3.65 -6.25 11.89
CA GLN A 34 3.05 -4.92 11.72
C GLN A 34 1.93 -4.92 10.69
N ILE A 35 2.02 -5.76 9.65
CA ILE A 35 1.00 -5.87 8.60
C ILE A 35 -0.36 -6.23 9.19
N ILE A 36 -0.40 -7.20 10.11
CA ILE A 36 -1.64 -7.65 10.76
C ILE A 36 -2.36 -6.48 11.47
N ALA A 37 -1.59 -5.56 12.06
CA ALA A 37 -2.13 -4.38 12.73
C ALA A 37 -2.57 -3.27 11.76
N LEU A 38 -1.93 -3.16 10.59
CA LEU A 38 -2.18 -2.08 9.62
C LEU A 38 -3.26 -2.41 8.59
N VAL A 39 -3.38 -3.68 8.20
CA VAL A 39 -4.25 -4.14 7.09
C VAL A 39 -5.74 -3.80 7.28
N ASN A 40 -6.18 -3.73 8.53
CA ASN A 40 -7.56 -3.46 8.92
C ASN A 40 -7.84 -1.97 9.21
N LYS A 41 -6.81 -1.13 9.22
CA LYS A 41 -6.96 0.31 9.44
C LYS A 41 -7.45 1.01 8.17
N LYS A 42 -8.02 2.20 8.33
CA LYS A 42 -8.23 3.11 7.20
C LYS A 42 -6.87 3.55 6.67
N TYR A 43 -6.78 3.80 5.37
CA TYR A 43 -5.53 4.26 4.77
C TYR A 43 -4.96 5.50 5.47
N MET A 44 -5.82 6.48 5.82
CA MET A 44 -5.42 7.71 6.51
C MET A 44 -4.84 7.48 7.93
N GLU A 45 -5.08 6.33 8.54
CA GLU A 45 -4.54 5.94 9.85
C GLU A 45 -3.17 5.26 9.75
N ILE A 46 -2.70 4.98 8.53
CA ILE A 46 -1.35 4.51 8.27
C ILE A 46 -0.37 5.69 8.45
N PRO A 47 0.81 5.47 9.06
CA PRO A 47 1.83 6.51 9.20
C PRO A 47 2.11 7.24 7.89
N ALA A 48 2.22 8.57 7.95
CA ALA A 48 2.40 9.41 6.77
C ALA A 48 3.64 9.02 5.94
N ALA A 49 4.73 8.65 6.61
CA ALA A 49 5.95 8.17 5.94
C ALA A 49 5.70 6.91 5.10
N LEU A 50 4.96 5.94 5.65
CA LEU A 50 4.62 4.71 4.94
C LEU A 50 3.62 4.96 3.80
N ARG A 51 2.69 5.91 3.96
CA ARG A 51 1.81 6.32 2.86
C ARG A 51 2.60 6.90 1.69
N TYR A 52 3.55 7.78 1.97
CA TYR A 52 4.45 8.36 0.96
C TYR A 52 5.26 7.27 0.25
N GLU A 53 5.83 6.32 0.99
CA GLU A 53 6.56 5.19 0.40
C GLU A 53 5.67 4.36 -0.53
N ILE A 54 4.45 4.03 -0.10
CA ILE A 54 3.47 3.32 -0.92
C ILE A 54 3.18 4.08 -2.22
N GLU A 55 2.87 5.38 -2.13
CA GLU A 55 2.49 6.20 -3.28
C GLU A 55 3.64 6.40 -4.27
N THR A 56 4.89 6.35 -3.80
CA THR A 56 6.12 6.54 -4.59
C THR A 56 6.86 5.25 -4.94
N SER A 57 6.37 4.09 -4.49
CA SER A 57 7.01 2.77 -4.63
C SER A 57 7.16 2.26 -6.07
N GLY A 58 6.43 2.84 -7.04
CA GLY A 58 6.36 2.33 -8.41
C GLY A 58 5.59 1.00 -8.54
N ILE A 59 4.90 0.56 -7.48
CA ILE A 59 4.07 -0.65 -7.49
C ILE A 59 2.83 -0.43 -8.34
N GLY A 60 2.51 -1.39 -9.22
CA GLY A 60 1.27 -1.41 -9.98
C GLY A 60 0.20 -2.29 -9.33
N LYS A 61 -1.08 -2.03 -9.64
CA LYS A 61 -2.20 -2.89 -9.18
C LYS A 61 -2.05 -4.36 -9.58
N LYS A 62 -1.42 -4.62 -10.74
CA LYS A 62 -1.11 -5.97 -11.24
C LYS A 62 -0.19 -6.76 -10.32
N ASP A 63 0.64 -6.09 -9.52
CA ASP A 63 1.55 -6.73 -8.57
C ASP A 63 0.85 -7.17 -7.28
N LEU A 64 -0.44 -6.81 -7.14
CA LEU A 64 -1.24 -6.93 -5.92
C LEU A 64 -2.51 -7.80 -6.10
N GLN A 65 -2.77 -8.30 -7.32
CA GLN A 65 -3.81 -9.30 -7.59
C GLN A 65 -3.41 -10.66 -6.99
#